data_AF-A0A7Y9BQ92-F1
#
_entry.id   AF-A0A7Y9BQ92-F1
#
_cell.length_a   1.000
_cell.length_b   1.000
_cell.length_c   1.000
_cell.angle_alpha   90.00
_cell.angle_beta   90.00
_cell.angle_gamma   90.00
#
_symmetry.space_group_name_H-M   'P 1'
#
loop_
_entity.id
_entity.type
_entity.pdbx_description
1 polymer ?
#
loop_
_entity_poly.entity_id
_entity_poly.type
_entity_poly.pdbx_seq_one_letter_code
_entity_poly.pdbx_strand_id
1 'polypeptide(L)'
;MTGSRPLRPRLRALRPEAFGADPSGARLERIRRSPNFADGSFRNPVGARIKPSASLLEFAKVYFQKEQRIRRSPAASIPVHPTTLADLAKPPVSGLRLTWMGHSSVLAEIDGRRILFDPVWGERCSPFPFAGPKRLHPVPVPLAALGPVDAVVISHDHYDHLDLPTVKQLAGTDTVFAVPLGVGAHLEHWGVSADRLRELDWNETTGIAGLSLTATPARHFCGRGLRNEQHTLWASWVVAGDEHRIFHSGDTGYFPGFKDIGAEHGPFDATMIQIGAYSDYWPRNHTDHTPLPGGWPDIHMTPRQGVQAHLDLQGSRPHGVMLPIHWGTFNLSLHAWAEPGEWTVDAAEEVGQPVALPRPGEPFEPAGNLPVDPWWRPIAQPIAHPWRRPKPVGLPSSESLAGDLDLAGER
;
A
#
# COMPACT_ATOMS: atom_id res chain seq x y z
N MET A 1 -41.51 -12.48 -2.09
CA MET A 1 -41.57 -11.04 -2.42
C MET A 1 -41.25 -10.24 -1.17
N THR A 2 -40.00 -9.84 -1.00
CA THR A 2 -39.57 -8.92 0.06
C THR A 2 -38.90 -7.74 -0.64
N GLY A 3 -39.73 -6.81 -1.13
CA GLY A 3 -39.27 -5.61 -1.80
C GLY A 3 -38.52 -4.72 -0.82
N SER A 4 -37.22 -4.54 -1.04
CA SER A 4 -36.44 -3.47 -0.43
C SER A 4 -37.01 -2.15 -0.93
N ARG A 5 -37.64 -1.38 -0.04
CA ARG A 5 -38.06 -0.01 -0.35
C ARG A 5 -36.79 0.83 -0.57
N PRO A 6 -36.66 1.55 -1.70
CA PRO A 6 -35.58 2.52 -1.84
C PRO A 6 -35.76 3.61 -0.78
N LEU A 7 -34.65 4.03 -0.16
CA LEU A 7 -34.63 5.17 0.75
C LEU A 7 -35.20 6.40 0.03
N ARG A 8 -36.09 7.13 0.71
CA ARG A 8 -36.77 8.32 0.16
C ARG A 8 -35.73 9.32 -0.40
N PRO A 9 -35.97 9.96 -1.57
CA PRO A 9 -35.02 10.85 -2.24
C PRO A 9 -34.41 11.96 -1.36
N ARG A 10 -35.15 12.42 -0.34
CA ARG A 10 -34.75 13.52 0.55
C ARG A 10 -33.58 13.20 1.49
N LEU A 11 -33.23 11.93 1.74
CA LEU A 11 -32.08 11.57 2.59
C LEU A 11 -30.75 11.45 1.82
N ARG A 12 -30.79 11.35 0.47
CA ARG A 12 -29.58 11.29 -0.36
C ARG A 12 -28.84 12.63 -0.42
N ALA A 13 -29.55 13.74 -0.19
CA ALA A 13 -29.04 15.11 -0.25
C ALA A 13 -28.18 15.55 0.96
N LEU A 14 -28.06 14.71 2.01
CA LEU A 14 -27.27 15.01 3.22
C LEU A 14 -25.97 14.18 3.33
N ARG A 15 -25.66 13.36 2.33
CA ARG A 15 -24.46 12.52 2.33
C ARG A 15 -23.27 13.36 1.80
N PRO A 16 -22.15 13.46 2.54
CA PRO A 16 -20.94 14.11 2.03
C PRO A 16 -20.53 13.56 0.66
N GLU A 17 -20.06 14.42 -0.22
CA GLU A 17 -19.65 14.06 -1.59
C GLU A 17 -18.58 12.96 -1.62
N ALA A 18 -17.73 12.90 -0.60
CA ALA A 18 -16.65 11.92 -0.45
C ALA A 18 -17.14 10.45 -0.40
N PHE A 19 -18.44 10.23 -0.15
CA PHE A 19 -19.03 8.89 -0.22
C PHE A 19 -19.17 8.35 -1.66
N GLY A 20 -19.07 9.21 -2.68
CA GLY A 20 -19.18 8.81 -4.08
C GLY A 20 -20.60 8.43 -4.51
N ALA A 21 -20.69 7.80 -5.69
CA ALA A 21 -21.94 7.29 -6.26
C ALA A 21 -21.92 5.77 -6.46
N ASP A 22 -23.09 5.14 -6.40
CA ASP A 22 -23.24 3.71 -6.66
C ASP A 22 -23.21 3.43 -8.18
N PRO A 23 -22.63 2.30 -8.64
CA PRO A 23 -22.70 1.89 -10.04
C PRO A 23 -24.14 1.76 -10.55
N SER A 24 -24.37 2.17 -11.79
CA SER A 24 -25.68 2.08 -12.45
C SER A 24 -25.53 1.85 -13.97
N GLY A 25 -26.65 1.58 -14.66
CA GLY A 25 -26.67 1.39 -16.12
C GLY A 25 -25.70 0.30 -16.60
N ALA A 26 -25.01 0.56 -17.71
CA ALA A 26 -24.08 -0.37 -18.35
C ALA A 26 -22.95 -0.84 -17.41
N ARG A 27 -22.49 0.01 -16.49
CA ARG A 27 -21.48 -0.36 -15.49
C ARG A 27 -21.99 -1.44 -14.53
N LEU A 28 -23.20 -1.26 -14.01
CA LEU A 28 -23.82 -2.25 -13.12
C LEU A 28 -24.13 -3.56 -13.86
N GLU A 29 -24.54 -3.48 -15.13
CA GLU A 29 -24.72 -4.66 -15.98
C GLU A 29 -23.41 -5.41 -16.23
N ARG A 30 -22.29 -4.70 -16.39
CA ARG A 30 -20.96 -5.31 -16.49
C ARG A 30 -20.55 -5.97 -15.17
N ILE A 31 -20.72 -5.30 -14.04
CA ILE A 31 -20.47 -5.87 -12.70
C ILE A 31 -21.25 -7.18 -12.52
N ARG A 32 -22.55 -7.20 -12.84
CA ARG A 32 -23.39 -8.39 -12.68
C ARG A 32 -23.02 -9.56 -13.60
N ARG A 33 -22.30 -9.29 -14.69
CA ARG A 33 -21.79 -10.31 -15.62
C ARG A 33 -20.37 -10.77 -15.29
N SER A 34 -19.69 -10.12 -14.34
CA SER A 34 -18.38 -10.54 -13.88
C SER A 34 -18.43 -11.97 -13.33
N PRO A 35 -17.49 -12.85 -13.70
CA PRO A 35 -17.38 -14.17 -13.08
C PRO A 35 -17.02 -14.10 -11.58
N ASN A 36 -16.50 -12.95 -11.13
CA ASN A 36 -16.10 -12.71 -9.75
C ASN A 36 -17.23 -12.11 -8.90
N PHE A 37 -18.40 -11.85 -9.49
CA PHE A 37 -19.56 -11.26 -8.80
C PHE A 37 -20.66 -12.30 -8.59
N ALA A 38 -20.99 -12.59 -7.32
CA ALA A 38 -22.02 -13.57 -6.97
C ALA A 38 -22.82 -13.15 -5.72
N ASP A 39 -24.10 -13.51 -5.69
CA ASP A 39 -25.07 -13.18 -4.63
C ASP A 39 -25.04 -11.70 -4.17
N GLY A 40 -24.89 -10.79 -5.14
CA GLY A 40 -24.94 -9.35 -4.90
C GLY A 40 -23.62 -8.71 -4.40
N SER A 41 -22.49 -9.42 -4.47
CA SER A 41 -21.17 -8.87 -4.09
C SER A 41 -20.03 -9.53 -4.87
N PHE A 42 -18.90 -8.84 -4.99
CA PHE A 42 -17.66 -9.48 -5.44
C PHE A 42 -17.16 -10.50 -4.42
N ARG A 43 -16.53 -11.58 -4.90
CA ARG A 43 -16.03 -12.68 -4.08
C ARG A 43 -14.50 -12.67 -4.01
N ASN A 44 -13.97 -12.94 -2.83
CA ASN A 44 -12.53 -13.12 -2.64
C ASN A 44 -12.04 -14.40 -3.34
N PRO A 45 -10.79 -14.44 -3.83
CA PRO A 45 -10.23 -15.60 -4.53
C PRO A 45 -10.08 -16.82 -3.61
N VAL A 46 -9.94 -16.57 -2.31
CA VAL A 46 -9.99 -17.56 -1.24
C VAL A 46 -10.87 -17.02 -0.12
N GLY A 47 -11.51 -17.90 0.66
CA GLY A 47 -12.39 -17.47 1.76
C GLY A 47 -11.71 -16.47 2.70
N ALA A 48 -12.38 -15.38 3.07
CA ALA A 48 -11.80 -14.29 3.87
C ALA A 48 -12.69 -13.90 5.05
N ARG A 49 -12.13 -13.84 6.25
CA ARG A 49 -12.78 -13.25 7.42
C ARG A 49 -12.52 -11.75 7.42
N ILE A 50 -13.54 -11.02 6.98
CA ILE A 50 -13.54 -9.56 6.97
C ILE A 50 -13.91 -8.99 8.34
N LYS A 51 -14.56 -9.74 9.26
CA LYS A 51 -14.96 -9.18 10.56
C LYS A 51 -14.03 -9.62 11.69
N PRO A 52 -13.68 -8.73 12.64
CA PRO A 52 -12.98 -9.10 13.86
C PRO A 52 -13.69 -10.25 14.59
N SER A 53 -12.92 -11.17 15.16
CA SER A 53 -13.43 -12.22 16.04
C SER A 53 -13.79 -11.70 17.44
N ALA A 54 -13.23 -10.56 17.84
CA ALA A 54 -13.42 -9.96 19.15
C ALA A 54 -14.73 -9.16 19.27
N SER A 55 -15.29 -9.11 20.49
CA SER A 55 -16.45 -8.27 20.78
C SER A 55 -16.09 -6.78 20.60
N LEU A 56 -17.06 -5.97 20.15
CA LEU A 56 -16.90 -4.52 20.01
C LEU A 56 -16.43 -3.84 21.31
N LEU A 57 -16.79 -4.41 22.47
CA LEU A 57 -16.42 -3.92 23.80
C LEU A 57 -14.94 -4.13 24.10
N GLU A 58 -14.40 -5.32 23.80
CA GLU A 58 -12.97 -5.61 23.97
C GLU A 58 -12.11 -4.81 22.99
N PHE A 59 -12.56 -4.67 21.74
CA PHE A 59 -11.92 -3.78 20.77
C PHE A 59 -11.89 -2.34 21.28
N ALA A 60 -13.02 -1.80 21.76
CA ALA A 60 -13.08 -0.44 22.31
C ALA A 60 -12.14 -0.26 23.51
N LYS A 61 -12.09 -1.22 24.43
CA LYS A 61 -11.20 -1.19 25.59
C LYS A 61 -9.74 -1.08 25.17
N VAL A 62 -9.28 -1.93 24.25
CA VAL A 62 -7.90 -1.88 23.72
C VAL A 62 -7.67 -0.61 22.91
N TYR A 63 -8.64 -0.19 22.10
CA TYR A 63 -8.53 1.00 21.27
C TYR A 63 -8.34 2.27 22.10
N PHE A 64 -9.08 2.41 23.21
CA PHE A 64 -9.03 3.58 24.10
C PHE A 64 -7.98 3.49 25.21
N GLN A 65 -7.35 2.33 25.42
CA GLN A 65 -6.30 2.18 26.43
C GLN A 65 -5.10 3.11 26.16
N LYS A 66 -4.77 3.96 27.14
CA LYS A 66 -3.79 5.04 26.99
C LYS A 66 -2.40 4.54 26.58
N GLU A 67 -1.91 3.48 27.24
CA GLU A 67 -0.57 2.94 26.96
C GLU A 67 -0.46 2.41 25.53
N GLN A 68 -1.54 1.77 25.03
CA GLN A 68 -1.60 1.24 23.67
C GLN A 68 -1.71 2.36 22.65
N ARG A 69 -2.48 3.42 22.93
CA ARG A 69 -2.62 4.57 22.03
C ARG A 69 -1.30 5.30 21.79
N ILE A 70 -0.47 5.46 22.82
CA ILE A 70 0.83 6.13 22.70
C ILE A 70 1.75 5.39 21.72
N ARG A 71 1.74 4.05 21.73
CA ARG A 71 2.57 3.22 20.86
C ARG A 71 2.18 3.24 19.39
N ARG A 72 0.95 3.66 19.06
CA ARG A 72 0.43 3.75 17.69
C ARG A 72 0.79 5.08 17.00
N SER A 73 1.72 5.84 17.56
CA SER A 73 2.19 7.11 17.00
C SER A 73 3.68 7.28 17.26
N PRO A 74 4.38 8.01 16.39
CA PRO A 74 5.79 8.32 16.61
C PRO A 74 5.97 9.22 17.84
N ALA A 75 7.14 9.16 18.46
CA ALA A 75 7.56 10.02 19.57
C ALA A 75 8.01 11.41 19.10
N ALA A 76 8.33 11.57 17.81
CA ALA A 76 8.75 12.83 17.20
C ALA A 76 8.23 12.94 15.75
N SER A 77 8.47 14.09 15.10
CA SER A 77 8.08 14.30 13.71
C SER A 77 8.76 13.30 12.77
N ILE A 78 7.99 12.75 11.84
CA ILE A 78 8.50 11.85 10.79
C ILE A 78 9.37 12.67 9.81
N PRO A 79 10.61 12.24 9.52
CA PRO A 79 11.47 12.94 8.57
C PRO A 79 10.95 12.76 7.15
N VAL A 80 10.53 13.86 6.52
CA VAL A 80 10.16 13.90 5.09
C VAL A 80 11.39 14.30 4.28
N HIS A 81 11.60 13.66 3.12
CA HIS A 81 12.73 13.92 2.24
C HIS A 81 12.70 15.35 1.68
N PRO A 82 13.70 16.20 1.97
CA PRO A 82 13.61 17.63 1.72
C PRO A 82 13.75 18.02 0.24
N THR A 83 14.38 17.19 -0.60
CA THR A 83 14.70 17.54 -2.00
C THR A 83 13.83 16.85 -3.03
N THR A 84 12.73 16.20 -2.62
CA THR A 84 11.80 15.44 -3.48
C THR A 84 11.53 16.13 -4.83
N LEU A 85 11.15 17.42 -4.82
CA LEU A 85 10.86 18.16 -6.05
C LEU A 85 12.07 18.29 -7.00
N ALA A 86 13.25 18.58 -6.44
CA ALA A 86 14.47 18.72 -7.22
C ALA A 86 14.92 17.38 -7.82
N ASP A 87 14.72 16.29 -7.08
CA ASP A 87 15.06 14.94 -7.54
C ASP A 87 14.13 14.49 -8.67
N LEU A 88 12.83 14.81 -8.58
CA LEU A 88 11.83 14.54 -9.62
C LEU A 88 11.98 15.38 -10.89
N ALA A 89 12.84 16.41 -10.88
CA ALA A 89 13.09 17.24 -12.05
C ALA A 89 13.99 16.57 -13.10
N LYS A 90 14.69 15.49 -12.72
CA LYS A 90 15.55 14.70 -13.63
C LYS A 90 14.89 13.36 -13.90
N PRO A 91 14.94 12.83 -15.14
CA PRO A 91 14.48 11.48 -15.41
C PRO A 91 15.38 10.45 -14.70
N PRO A 92 14.85 9.27 -14.35
CA PRO A 92 15.66 8.18 -13.79
C PRO A 92 16.66 7.65 -14.81
N VAL A 93 17.87 7.30 -14.35
CA VAL A 93 18.95 6.84 -15.23
C VAL A 93 18.69 5.43 -15.75
N SER A 94 18.16 4.54 -14.91
CA SER A 94 17.79 3.17 -15.26
C SER A 94 16.49 3.07 -16.07
N GLY A 95 15.69 4.14 -16.12
CA GLY A 95 14.33 4.08 -16.68
C GLY A 95 13.25 3.71 -15.65
N LEU A 96 13.62 3.26 -14.44
CA LEU A 96 12.69 2.97 -13.35
C LEU A 96 13.07 3.68 -12.05
N ARG A 97 12.13 4.47 -11.50
CA ARG A 97 12.25 5.10 -10.18
C ARG A 97 10.94 5.07 -9.42
N LEU A 98 11.03 4.75 -8.14
CA LEU A 98 9.90 4.76 -7.22
C LEU A 98 10.11 5.86 -6.18
N THR A 99 9.04 6.61 -5.89
CA THR A 99 9.00 7.63 -4.84
C THR A 99 7.81 7.38 -3.95
N TRP A 100 8.06 6.99 -2.70
CA TRP A 100 7.00 6.73 -1.73
C TRP A 100 6.45 8.03 -1.15
N MET A 101 5.20 8.39 -1.49
CA MET A 101 4.54 9.63 -1.04
C MET A 101 3.86 9.49 0.33
N GLY A 102 3.92 8.28 0.91
CA GLY A 102 3.31 7.89 2.17
C GLY A 102 2.06 7.02 1.98
N HIS A 103 1.80 6.15 2.94
CA HIS A 103 0.76 5.13 2.93
C HIS A 103 0.91 4.21 1.71
N SER A 104 -0.12 4.06 0.88
CA SER A 104 -0.05 3.32 -0.39
C SER A 104 0.21 4.20 -1.61
N SER A 105 0.41 5.52 -1.40
CA SER A 105 0.69 6.45 -2.48
C SER A 105 2.14 6.33 -2.95
N VAL A 106 2.34 5.89 -4.19
CA VAL A 106 3.66 5.79 -4.83
C VAL A 106 3.60 6.45 -6.20
N LEU A 107 4.55 7.34 -6.47
CA LEU A 107 4.86 7.78 -7.83
C LEU A 107 5.88 6.82 -8.41
N ALA A 108 5.53 6.17 -9.51
CA ALA A 108 6.44 5.38 -10.33
C ALA A 108 6.75 6.14 -11.62
N GLU A 109 8.04 6.34 -11.89
CA GLU A 109 8.54 6.72 -13.20
C GLU A 109 9.09 5.46 -13.86
N ILE A 110 8.41 4.98 -14.90
CA ILE A 110 8.68 3.70 -15.56
C ILE A 110 8.65 3.90 -17.07
N ASP A 111 9.73 3.56 -17.75
CA ASP A 111 9.88 3.64 -19.21
C ASP A 111 9.46 5.01 -19.79
N GLY A 112 9.86 6.07 -19.07
CA GLY A 112 9.57 7.46 -19.44
C GLY A 112 8.14 7.95 -19.13
N ARG A 113 7.34 7.17 -18.40
CA ARG A 113 5.97 7.51 -18.00
C ARG A 113 5.82 7.67 -16.49
N ARG A 114 4.87 8.50 -16.07
CA ARG A 114 4.51 8.71 -14.66
C ARG A 114 3.19 8.04 -14.31
N ILE A 115 3.25 7.07 -13.40
CA ILE A 115 2.08 6.42 -12.82
C ILE A 115 1.98 6.77 -11.33
N LEU A 116 0.78 7.14 -10.89
CA LEU A 116 0.51 7.44 -9.50
C LEU A 116 -0.47 6.41 -8.92
N PHE A 117 0.01 5.58 -7.99
CA PHE A 117 -0.79 4.56 -7.33
C PHE A 117 -1.45 5.10 -6.08
N ASP A 118 -2.73 4.75 -5.84
CA ASP A 118 -3.53 5.06 -4.64
C ASP A 118 -3.25 6.45 -4.02
N PRO A 119 -3.40 7.54 -4.79
CA PRO A 119 -2.98 8.86 -4.33
C PRO A 119 -3.92 9.45 -3.28
N VAL A 120 -3.35 9.79 -2.12
CA VAL A 120 -4.05 10.46 -1.01
C VAL A 120 -3.30 11.72 -0.58
N TRP A 121 -3.67 12.87 -1.14
CA TRP A 121 -3.19 14.18 -0.73
C TRP A 121 -4.03 14.81 0.40
N GLY A 122 -5.21 14.26 0.67
CA GLY A 122 -6.05 14.66 1.79
C GLY A 122 -5.36 14.55 3.16
N GLU A 123 -5.73 15.44 4.08
CA GLU A 123 -5.24 15.42 5.46
C GLU A 123 -5.78 14.21 6.26
N ARG A 124 -6.93 13.68 5.85
CA ARG A 124 -7.65 12.59 6.54
C ARG A 124 -8.20 11.55 5.58
N CYS A 125 -8.12 10.29 5.97
CA CYS A 125 -8.79 9.17 5.29
C CYS A 125 -10.22 9.04 5.83
N SER A 126 -11.12 9.90 5.39
CA SER A 126 -12.47 10.01 5.95
C SER A 126 -13.44 10.68 4.98
N PRO A 127 -14.75 10.35 5.04
CA PRO A 127 -15.76 11.14 4.34
C PRO A 127 -15.99 12.53 4.96
N PHE A 128 -15.41 12.81 6.12
CA PHE A 128 -15.59 14.05 6.87
C PHE A 128 -14.25 14.78 7.05
N PRO A 129 -14.19 16.11 6.83
CA PRO A 129 -12.95 16.86 6.99
C PRO A 129 -12.51 17.02 8.46
N PHE A 130 -13.42 16.84 9.42
CA PHE A 130 -13.17 17.06 10.85
C PHE A 130 -13.00 15.77 11.67
N ALA A 131 -13.25 14.60 11.10
CA ALA A 131 -13.25 13.31 11.81
C ALA A 131 -12.52 12.23 11.02
N GLY A 132 -12.07 11.18 11.70
CA GLY A 132 -11.35 10.05 11.08
C GLY A 132 -9.82 10.19 11.13
N PRO A 133 -9.08 9.15 10.71
CA PRO A 133 -7.62 9.10 10.77
C PRO A 133 -6.98 10.31 10.08
N LYS A 134 -6.07 10.98 10.78
CA LYS A 134 -5.28 12.11 10.26
C LYS A 134 -3.87 11.63 9.91
N ARG A 135 -3.31 12.18 8.84
CA ARG A 135 -1.93 11.92 8.41
C ARG A 135 -0.93 12.33 9.51
N LEU A 136 0.14 11.53 9.66
CA LEU A 136 1.20 11.72 10.68
C LEU A 136 2.37 12.60 10.20
N HIS A 137 2.43 12.91 8.91
CA HIS A 137 3.43 13.79 8.29
C HIS A 137 2.78 14.59 7.15
N PRO A 138 3.34 15.70 6.66
CA PRO A 138 2.83 16.33 5.44
C PRO A 138 3.08 15.43 4.22
N VAL A 139 2.29 15.59 3.16
CA VAL A 139 2.60 14.96 1.87
C VAL A 139 3.93 15.56 1.36
N PRO A 140 4.87 14.77 0.79
CA PRO A 140 6.20 15.27 0.47
C PRO A 140 6.26 16.46 -0.48
N VAL A 141 5.34 16.51 -1.46
CA VAL A 141 5.21 17.61 -2.42
C VAL A 141 3.74 17.88 -2.76
N PRO A 142 3.37 19.11 -3.16
CA PRO A 142 2.04 19.39 -3.71
C PRO A 142 1.76 18.55 -4.97
N LEU A 143 0.51 18.15 -5.19
CA LEU A 143 0.14 17.28 -6.31
C LEU A 143 0.49 17.91 -7.67
N ALA A 144 0.25 19.22 -7.82
CA ALA A 144 0.60 19.96 -9.03
C ALA A 144 2.12 19.99 -9.32
N ALA A 145 2.96 19.78 -8.29
CA ALA A 145 4.41 19.76 -8.45
C ALA A 145 4.93 18.45 -9.04
N LEU A 146 4.09 17.41 -9.15
CA LEU A 146 4.44 16.15 -9.83
C LEU A 146 4.53 16.31 -11.35
N GLY A 147 4.08 17.44 -11.93
CA GLY A 147 3.96 17.59 -13.37
C GLY A 147 2.89 16.67 -13.98
N PRO A 148 2.96 16.41 -15.30
CA PRO A 148 2.04 15.49 -15.95
C PRO A 148 2.13 14.07 -15.36
N VAL A 149 0.97 13.49 -15.07
CA VAL A 149 0.82 12.09 -14.65
C VAL A 149 0.05 11.39 -15.78
N ASP A 150 0.65 10.36 -16.38
CA ASP A 150 0.03 9.64 -17.50
C ASP A 150 -1.15 8.80 -17.01
N ALA A 151 -0.98 8.10 -15.89
CA ALA A 151 -2.00 7.25 -15.31
C ALA A 151 -2.09 7.35 -13.79
N VAL A 152 -3.31 7.27 -13.27
CA VAL A 152 -3.60 6.98 -11.86
C VAL A 152 -4.14 5.57 -11.76
N VAL A 153 -3.59 4.80 -10.83
CA VAL A 153 -4.01 3.43 -10.54
C VAL A 153 -4.65 3.40 -9.17
N ILE A 154 -5.89 2.93 -9.08
CA ILE A 154 -6.59 2.74 -7.81
C ILE A 154 -6.73 1.26 -7.54
N SER A 155 -6.36 0.78 -6.36
CA SER A 155 -6.53 -0.60 -5.95
C SER A 155 -7.96 -0.91 -5.54
N HIS A 156 -8.61 -0.02 -4.77
CA HIS A 156 -9.98 -0.18 -4.30
C HIS A 156 -10.57 1.12 -3.74
N ASP A 157 -11.82 1.09 -3.26
CA ASP A 157 -12.58 2.30 -2.94
C ASP A 157 -12.49 2.79 -1.49
N HIS A 158 -11.58 2.32 -0.64
CA HIS A 158 -11.47 2.84 0.74
C HIS A 158 -10.89 4.26 0.78
N TYR A 159 -11.16 5.00 1.85
CA TYR A 159 -10.81 6.43 1.97
C TYR A 159 -9.31 6.72 2.02
N ASP A 160 -8.50 5.72 2.37
CA ASP A 160 -7.04 5.78 2.41
C ASP A 160 -6.37 5.30 1.12
N HIS A 161 -7.17 4.94 0.10
CA HIS A 161 -6.69 4.58 -1.25
C HIS A 161 -7.36 5.41 -2.35
N LEU A 162 -8.57 5.89 -2.11
CA LEU A 162 -9.37 6.70 -3.02
C LEU A 162 -9.84 7.99 -2.33
N ASP A 163 -9.10 9.06 -2.61
CA ASP A 163 -9.24 10.36 -1.94
C ASP A 163 -9.89 11.43 -2.83
N LEU A 164 -11.04 11.95 -2.39
CA LEU A 164 -11.83 12.96 -3.11
C LEU A 164 -11.01 14.21 -3.51
N PRO A 165 -10.32 14.92 -2.59
CA PRO A 165 -9.57 16.12 -2.96
C PRO A 165 -8.44 15.85 -3.95
N THR A 166 -7.84 14.65 -3.94
CA THR A 166 -6.85 14.24 -4.94
C THR A 166 -7.51 14.02 -6.30
N VAL A 167 -8.58 13.22 -6.36
CA VAL A 167 -9.30 12.95 -7.61
C VAL A 167 -9.80 14.24 -8.25
N LYS A 168 -10.36 15.17 -7.46
CA LYS A 168 -10.84 16.46 -7.98
C LYS A 168 -9.76 17.30 -8.65
N GLN A 169 -8.53 17.29 -8.12
CA GLN A 169 -7.42 17.99 -8.74
C GLN A 169 -7.01 17.31 -10.06
N LEU A 170 -6.92 15.99 -10.08
CA LEU A 170 -6.56 15.21 -11.28
C LEU A 170 -7.66 15.20 -12.34
N ALA A 171 -8.92 15.39 -11.96
CA ALA A 171 -10.03 15.55 -12.89
C ALA A 171 -9.84 16.76 -13.82
N GLY A 172 -9.08 17.79 -13.39
CA GLY A 172 -8.72 18.95 -14.22
C GLY A 172 -7.51 18.76 -15.14
N THR A 173 -7.01 17.52 -15.29
CA THR A 173 -5.83 17.18 -16.11
C THR A 173 -6.17 16.10 -17.14
N ASP A 174 -5.23 15.76 -18.02
CA ASP A 174 -5.39 14.69 -19.02
C ASP A 174 -5.15 13.27 -18.48
N THR A 175 -4.86 13.13 -17.18
CA THR A 175 -4.59 11.85 -16.53
C THR A 175 -5.70 10.82 -16.78
N VAL A 176 -5.30 9.61 -17.17
CA VAL A 176 -6.18 8.44 -17.34
C VAL A 176 -6.23 7.65 -16.03
N PHE A 177 -7.39 7.09 -15.67
CA PHE A 177 -7.55 6.32 -14.44
C PHE A 177 -7.79 4.84 -14.77
N ALA A 178 -6.92 3.98 -14.26
CA ALA A 178 -7.12 2.53 -14.25
C ALA A 178 -7.64 2.10 -12.87
N VAL A 179 -8.84 1.54 -12.84
CA VAL A 179 -9.54 1.21 -11.58
C VAL A 179 -10.30 -0.12 -11.69
N PRO A 180 -10.62 -0.79 -10.57
CA PRO A 180 -11.46 -1.98 -10.59
C PRO A 180 -12.91 -1.64 -10.96
N LEU A 181 -13.64 -2.65 -11.44
CA LEU A 181 -15.06 -2.53 -11.74
C LEU A 181 -15.87 -1.83 -10.63
N GLY A 182 -16.65 -0.82 -11.02
CA GLY A 182 -17.55 -0.10 -10.13
C GLY A 182 -16.93 1.16 -9.53
N VAL A 183 -15.60 1.21 -9.35
CA VAL A 183 -14.92 2.39 -8.80
C VAL A 183 -15.08 3.60 -9.72
N GLY A 184 -15.22 3.38 -11.03
CA GLY A 184 -15.46 4.46 -11.99
C GLY A 184 -16.71 5.28 -11.70
N ALA A 185 -17.73 4.71 -11.03
CA ALA A 185 -18.92 5.47 -10.62
C ALA A 185 -18.59 6.61 -9.64
N HIS A 186 -17.62 6.40 -8.75
CA HIS A 186 -17.14 7.45 -7.84
C HIS A 186 -16.37 8.53 -8.61
N LEU A 187 -15.47 8.12 -9.51
CA LEU A 187 -14.65 9.04 -10.29
C LEU A 187 -15.49 9.93 -11.23
N GLU A 188 -16.47 9.35 -11.93
CA GLU A 188 -17.41 10.12 -12.77
C GLU A 188 -18.21 11.11 -11.92
N HIS A 189 -18.70 10.68 -10.76
CA HIS A 189 -19.42 11.54 -9.83
C HIS A 189 -18.58 12.74 -9.37
N TRP A 190 -17.27 12.56 -9.23
CA TRP A 190 -16.32 13.61 -8.83
C TRP A 190 -15.73 14.41 -10.00
N GLY A 191 -16.21 14.17 -11.22
CA GLY A 191 -15.90 14.99 -12.41
C GLY A 191 -14.83 14.42 -13.35
N VAL A 192 -14.40 13.16 -13.18
CA VAL A 192 -13.54 12.50 -14.17
C VAL A 192 -14.40 12.09 -15.37
N SER A 193 -13.96 12.45 -16.57
CA SER A 193 -14.70 12.10 -17.79
C SER A 193 -14.60 10.60 -18.10
N ALA A 194 -15.70 10.00 -18.57
CA ALA A 194 -15.81 8.56 -18.81
C ALA A 194 -14.78 8.02 -19.83
N ASP A 195 -14.38 8.83 -20.81
CA ASP A 195 -13.36 8.46 -21.81
C ASP A 195 -11.95 8.33 -21.23
N ARG A 196 -11.70 8.87 -20.03
CA ARG A 196 -10.45 8.72 -19.28
C ARG A 196 -10.49 7.59 -18.24
N LEU A 197 -11.59 6.85 -18.16
CA LEU A 197 -11.70 5.71 -17.24
C LEU A 197 -11.41 4.39 -17.96
N ARG A 198 -10.60 3.57 -17.32
CA ARG A 198 -10.39 2.16 -17.65
C ARG A 198 -10.81 1.36 -16.43
N GLU A 199 -12.01 0.79 -16.47
CA GLU A 199 -12.51 -0.09 -15.41
C GLU A 199 -12.22 -1.54 -15.77
N LEU A 200 -11.58 -2.28 -14.86
CA LEU A 200 -11.10 -3.64 -15.11
C LEU A 200 -11.65 -4.62 -14.07
N ASP A 201 -12.00 -5.82 -14.53
CA ASP A 201 -12.12 -7.01 -13.68
C ASP A 201 -10.74 -7.66 -13.48
N TRP A 202 -10.63 -8.63 -12.58
CA TRP A 202 -9.40 -9.39 -12.44
C TRP A 202 -9.01 -10.11 -13.74
N ASN A 203 -7.70 -10.09 -14.00
CA ASN A 203 -7.02 -10.62 -15.19
C ASN A 203 -7.35 -9.87 -16.49
N GLU A 204 -8.11 -8.77 -16.43
CA GLU A 204 -8.22 -7.86 -17.56
C GLU A 204 -7.01 -6.92 -17.62
N THR A 205 -6.66 -6.52 -18.84
CA THR A 205 -5.52 -5.65 -19.12
C THR A 205 -5.94 -4.46 -19.99
N THR A 206 -5.33 -3.29 -19.77
CA THR A 206 -5.51 -2.09 -20.59
C THR A 206 -4.16 -1.45 -20.92
N GLY A 207 -4.09 -0.76 -22.06
CA GLY A 207 -2.92 0.02 -22.46
C GLY A 207 -3.09 1.49 -22.11
N ILE A 208 -2.13 2.10 -21.40
CA ILE A 208 -2.10 3.54 -21.10
C ILE A 208 -0.68 4.07 -21.33
N ALA A 209 -0.54 5.07 -22.19
CA ALA A 209 0.74 5.72 -22.51
C ALA A 209 1.87 4.75 -22.92
N GLY A 210 1.54 3.62 -23.57
CA GLY A 210 2.51 2.59 -23.97
C GLY A 210 2.79 1.53 -22.91
N LEU A 211 2.22 1.65 -21.71
CA LEU A 211 2.32 0.65 -20.65
C LEU A 211 1.11 -0.26 -20.65
N SER A 212 1.32 -1.53 -20.30
CA SER A 212 0.28 -2.51 -20.02
C SER A 212 -0.04 -2.52 -18.53
N LEU A 213 -1.30 -2.27 -18.17
CA LEU A 213 -1.79 -2.31 -16.81
C LEU A 213 -2.82 -3.43 -16.65
N THR A 214 -2.54 -4.38 -15.77
CA THR A 214 -3.39 -5.55 -15.51
C THR A 214 -3.90 -5.50 -14.09
N ALA A 215 -5.23 -5.54 -13.92
CA ALA A 215 -5.82 -5.70 -12.60
C ALA A 215 -5.74 -7.17 -12.20
N THR A 216 -4.98 -7.50 -11.17
CA THR A 216 -4.79 -8.87 -10.69
C THR A 216 -5.58 -9.15 -9.42
N PRO A 217 -5.89 -10.42 -9.10
CA PRO A 217 -6.62 -10.78 -7.91
C PRO A 217 -6.04 -10.20 -6.62
N ALA A 218 -6.92 -9.92 -5.65
CA ALA A 218 -6.55 -9.51 -4.31
C ALA A 218 -7.55 -10.07 -3.30
N ARG A 219 -7.11 -10.23 -2.05
CA ARG A 219 -7.92 -10.69 -0.92
C ARG A 219 -8.27 -9.51 -0.01
N HIS A 220 -9.36 -8.81 -0.32
CA HIS A 220 -9.78 -7.62 0.42
C HIS A 220 -11.32 -7.44 0.34
N PHE A 221 -11.82 -6.24 0.62
CA PHE A 221 -13.23 -5.87 0.45
C PHE A 221 -13.32 -4.38 0.08
N CYS A 222 -14.51 -3.93 -0.33
CA CYS A 222 -14.76 -2.51 -0.61
C CYS A 222 -15.90 -1.96 0.24
N GLY A 223 -16.00 -0.63 0.31
CA GLY A 223 -17.17 0.05 0.83
C GLY A 223 -16.87 1.43 1.41
N ARG A 224 -17.57 2.44 0.90
CA ARG A 224 -17.50 3.81 1.42
C ARG A 224 -18.59 4.17 2.41
N GLY A 225 -19.64 3.35 2.58
CA GLY A 225 -20.84 3.68 3.37
C GLY A 225 -21.29 2.63 4.37
N LEU A 226 -22.02 3.07 5.40
CA LEU A 226 -22.57 2.21 6.47
C LEU A 226 -23.63 1.18 5.97
N ARG A 227 -24.17 1.35 4.75
CA ARG A 227 -25.22 0.50 4.16
C ARG A 227 -25.02 0.24 2.66
N ASN A 228 -23.80 0.40 2.14
CA ASN A 228 -23.55 0.16 0.72
C ASN A 228 -23.65 -1.35 0.42
N GLU A 229 -24.42 -1.70 -0.60
CA GLU A 229 -24.23 -2.97 -1.30
C GLU A 229 -22.85 -2.89 -1.98
N GLN A 230 -21.97 -3.86 -1.70
CA GLN A 230 -20.57 -3.85 -2.14
C GLN A 230 -20.48 -4.18 -3.64
N HIS A 231 -20.75 -3.18 -4.49
CA HIS A 231 -20.71 -3.28 -5.96
C HIS A 231 -19.41 -2.76 -6.58
N THR A 232 -18.37 -2.59 -5.78
CA THR A 232 -17.03 -2.17 -6.21
C THR A 232 -16.05 -3.31 -5.99
N LEU A 233 -15.26 -3.62 -7.02
CA LEU A 233 -14.17 -4.60 -6.94
C LEU A 233 -12.95 -3.96 -6.27
N TRP A 234 -12.03 -4.80 -5.79
CA TRP A 234 -10.69 -4.45 -5.32
C TRP A 234 -9.66 -5.24 -6.13
N ALA A 235 -8.48 -4.70 -6.40
CA ALA A 235 -7.45 -5.37 -7.18
C ALA A 235 -6.04 -5.04 -6.68
N SER A 236 -5.12 -5.96 -6.93
CA SER A 236 -3.70 -5.64 -7.04
C SER A 236 -3.40 -5.28 -8.51
N TRP A 237 -2.22 -4.73 -8.81
CA TRP A 237 -1.91 -4.25 -10.14
C TRP A 237 -0.52 -4.66 -10.60
N VAL A 238 -0.47 -5.19 -11.81
CA VAL A 238 0.76 -5.32 -12.59
C VAL A 238 0.84 -4.15 -13.56
N VAL A 239 2.02 -3.54 -13.64
CA VAL A 239 2.36 -2.58 -14.68
C VAL A 239 3.62 -3.07 -15.39
N ALA A 240 3.53 -3.24 -16.70
CA ALA A 240 4.63 -3.64 -17.55
C ALA A 240 4.83 -2.62 -18.67
N GLY A 241 6.05 -2.10 -18.79
CA GLY A 241 6.50 -1.40 -19.98
C GLY A 241 7.40 -2.29 -20.84
N ASP A 242 8.17 -1.66 -21.71
CA ASP A 242 9.07 -2.36 -22.65
C ASP A 242 10.28 -2.94 -21.93
N GLU A 243 10.78 -2.27 -20.89
CA GLU A 243 11.99 -2.66 -20.17
C GLU A 243 11.70 -3.09 -18.73
N HIS A 244 10.71 -2.47 -18.07
CA HIS A 244 10.49 -2.65 -16.64
C HIS A 244 9.10 -3.18 -16.28
N ARG A 245 9.03 -3.89 -15.14
CA ARG A 245 7.80 -4.47 -14.59
C ARG A 245 7.72 -4.20 -13.09
N ILE A 246 6.60 -3.64 -12.66
CA ILE A 246 6.31 -3.39 -11.24
C ILE A 246 4.96 -3.98 -10.83
N PHE A 247 4.85 -4.29 -9.53
CA PHE A 247 3.61 -4.78 -8.92
C PHE A 247 3.18 -3.87 -7.77
N HIS A 248 1.89 -3.56 -7.65
CA HIS A 248 1.29 -2.86 -6.50
C HIS A 248 0.23 -3.73 -5.84
N SER A 249 0.38 -4.00 -4.54
CA SER A 249 -0.50 -4.95 -3.84
C SER A 249 -1.90 -4.42 -3.52
N GLY A 250 -2.14 -3.12 -3.63
CA GLY A 250 -3.18 -2.46 -2.83
C GLY A 250 -2.89 -2.71 -1.34
N ASP A 251 -3.91 -3.03 -0.56
CA ASP A 251 -3.81 -3.42 0.85
C ASP A 251 -4.28 -4.86 1.13
N THR A 252 -4.22 -5.72 0.10
CA THR A 252 -4.63 -7.12 0.13
C THR A 252 -4.08 -7.91 1.32
N GLY A 253 -4.84 -8.90 1.76
CA GLY A 253 -4.33 -9.98 2.60
C GLY A 253 -3.55 -11.00 1.79
N TYR A 254 -2.82 -11.88 2.49
CA TYR A 254 -2.08 -12.95 1.83
C TYR A 254 -3.02 -13.99 1.23
N PHE A 255 -2.70 -14.44 0.01
CA PHE A 255 -3.34 -15.58 -0.65
C PHE A 255 -2.36 -16.27 -1.61
N PRO A 256 -2.54 -17.56 -1.92
CA PRO A 256 -1.60 -18.32 -2.75
C PRO A 256 -1.44 -17.81 -4.19
N GLY A 257 -2.43 -17.05 -4.70
CA GLY A 257 -2.43 -16.56 -6.09
C GLY A 257 -1.33 -15.56 -6.42
N PHE A 258 -0.57 -15.06 -5.44
CA PHE A 258 0.69 -14.34 -5.71
C PHE A 258 1.68 -15.18 -6.54
N LYS A 259 1.70 -16.50 -6.35
CA LYS A 259 2.54 -17.40 -7.16
C LYS A 259 2.09 -17.46 -8.61
N ASP A 260 0.78 -17.49 -8.84
CA ASP A 260 0.20 -17.49 -10.18
C ASP A 260 0.48 -16.16 -10.88
N ILE A 261 0.29 -15.03 -10.18
CA ILE A 261 0.64 -13.69 -10.68
C ILE A 261 2.13 -13.59 -11.02
N GLY A 262 3.01 -14.09 -10.15
CA GLY A 262 4.45 -14.12 -10.39
C GLY A 262 4.84 -14.97 -11.58
N ALA A 263 4.21 -16.13 -11.76
CA ALA A 263 4.45 -17.02 -12.89
C ALA A 263 3.97 -16.43 -14.23
N GLU A 264 2.87 -15.67 -14.23
CA GLU A 264 2.28 -15.08 -15.43
C GLU A 264 2.96 -13.77 -15.86
N HIS A 265 3.29 -12.91 -14.89
CA HIS A 265 3.70 -11.54 -15.18
C HIS A 265 5.13 -11.20 -14.79
N GLY A 266 5.72 -11.97 -13.88
CA GLY A 266 7.05 -11.74 -13.34
C GLY A 266 8.19 -12.22 -14.26
N PRO A 267 9.45 -12.07 -13.81
CA PRO A 267 9.84 -11.41 -12.56
C PRO A 267 9.62 -9.90 -12.61
N PHE A 268 9.49 -9.27 -11.44
CA PHE A 268 9.32 -7.82 -11.29
C PHE A 268 10.64 -7.17 -10.88
N ASP A 269 10.91 -5.96 -11.38
CA ASP A 269 12.03 -5.13 -10.91
C ASP A 269 11.78 -4.65 -9.48
N ALA A 270 10.53 -4.27 -9.20
CA ALA A 270 10.11 -3.89 -7.87
C ALA A 270 8.65 -4.24 -7.58
N THR A 271 8.35 -4.57 -6.32
CA THR A 271 6.99 -4.73 -5.84
C THR A 271 6.70 -3.79 -4.68
N MET A 272 5.54 -3.14 -4.71
CA MET A 272 5.03 -2.24 -3.68
C MET A 272 4.04 -3.04 -2.83
N ILE A 273 4.45 -3.44 -1.64
CA ILE A 273 3.75 -4.45 -0.84
C ILE A 273 3.27 -3.85 0.48
N GLN A 274 1.97 -3.99 0.74
CA GLN A 274 1.37 -3.61 2.02
C GLN A 274 1.98 -4.40 3.17
N ILE A 275 2.34 -3.68 4.24
CA ILE A 275 2.91 -4.26 5.46
C ILE A 275 2.27 -3.76 6.75
N GLY A 276 1.35 -2.80 6.68
CA GLY A 276 0.70 -2.19 7.85
C GLY A 276 -0.80 -2.43 7.88
N ALA A 277 -1.46 -1.99 8.96
CA ALA A 277 -2.89 -2.21 9.21
C ALA A 277 -3.32 -3.68 9.42
N TYR A 278 -2.38 -4.61 9.56
CA TYR A 278 -2.63 -5.91 10.18
C TYR A 278 -2.96 -5.71 11.66
N SER A 279 -3.51 -6.71 12.33
CA SER A 279 -3.61 -6.65 13.78
C SER A 279 -3.33 -8.03 14.31
N ASP A 280 -2.35 -8.15 15.18
CA ASP A 280 -2.29 -9.24 16.13
C ASP A 280 -3.09 -8.77 17.34
N TYR A 281 -4.34 -9.22 17.51
CA TYR A 281 -4.97 -9.06 18.83
C TYR A 281 -4.27 -10.07 19.73
N TRP A 282 -3.12 -9.68 20.28
CA TRP A 282 -2.30 -10.50 21.15
C TRP A 282 -2.90 -10.48 22.57
N PRO A 283 -3.67 -11.50 23.02
CA PRO A 283 -3.89 -11.71 24.44
C PRO A 283 -2.56 -11.65 25.17
N ARG A 284 -2.63 -11.06 26.37
CA ARG A 284 -1.49 -10.99 27.28
C ARG A 284 -0.97 -12.41 27.50
N ASN A 285 0.36 -12.57 27.48
CA ASN A 285 1.12 -13.81 27.70
C ASN A 285 1.30 -14.76 26.51
N HIS A 286 1.00 -14.35 25.28
CA HIS A 286 1.46 -15.11 24.12
C HIS A 286 2.96 -14.81 23.89
N THR A 287 3.81 -15.83 23.82
CA THR A 287 5.27 -15.68 23.71
C THR A 287 5.85 -16.48 22.56
N ASP A 288 5.02 -17.23 21.85
CA ASP A 288 5.43 -17.89 20.61
C ASP A 288 5.05 -17.02 19.39
N HIS A 289 5.68 -17.25 18.24
CA HIS A 289 5.51 -16.42 17.03
C HIS A 289 4.21 -16.71 16.24
N THR A 290 3.26 -17.44 16.80
CA THR A 290 2.01 -17.80 16.11
C THR A 290 1.08 -16.58 16.03
N PRO A 291 0.65 -16.15 14.83
CA PRO A 291 -0.31 -15.06 14.71
C PRO A 291 -1.63 -15.44 15.37
N LEU A 292 -2.10 -14.60 16.29
CA LEU A 292 -3.42 -14.75 16.88
C LEU A 292 -4.47 -14.08 15.98
N PRO A 293 -5.73 -14.56 15.99
CA PRO A 293 -6.77 -13.99 15.14
C PRO A 293 -7.01 -12.52 15.48
N GLY A 294 -6.56 -11.67 14.56
CA GLY A 294 -6.63 -10.22 14.58
C GLY A 294 -8.01 -9.61 14.35
N GLY A 295 -8.04 -8.27 14.37
CA GLY A 295 -9.20 -7.52 13.89
C GLY A 295 -9.56 -7.83 12.43
N TRP A 296 -8.57 -8.12 11.59
CA TRP A 296 -8.74 -8.28 10.13
C TRP A 296 -7.77 -9.34 9.57
N PRO A 297 -7.84 -10.61 10.02
CA PRO A 297 -6.73 -11.57 9.88
C PRO A 297 -6.46 -12.00 8.43
N ASP A 298 -7.42 -11.83 7.53
CA ASP A 298 -7.39 -12.42 6.19
C ASP A 298 -7.24 -11.39 5.07
N ILE A 299 -7.36 -10.09 5.37
CA ILE A 299 -7.49 -9.03 4.36
C ILE A 299 -6.37 -7.99 4.38
N HIS A 300 -5.42 -8.13 5.31
CA HIS A 300 -4.22 -7.31 5.43
C HIS A 300 -3.05 -8.23 5.79
N MET A 301 -1.92 -8.10 5.09
CA MET A 301 -0.73 -8.91 5.37
C MET A 301 -0.02 -8.42 6.62
N THR A 302 0.50 -9.37 7.40
CA THR A 302 1.62 -9.08 8.29
C THR A 302 2.89 -8.79 7.47
N PRO A 303 3.88 -8.07 8.02
CA PRO A 303 5.19 -7.86 7.38
C PRO A 303 5.84 -9.14 6.85
N ARG A 304 5.78 -10.26 7.60
CA ARG A 304 6.28 -11.56 7.16
C ARG A 304 5.50 -12.12 5.97
N GLN A 305 4.17 -11.98 5.98
CA GLN A 305 3.34 -12.33 4.83
C GLN A 305 3.62 -11.43 3.63
N GLY A 306 3.92 -10.15 3.84
CA GLY A 306 4.31 -9.22 2.78
C GLY A 306 5.63 -9.64 2.11
N VAL A 307 6.64 -10.01 2.90
CA VAL A 307 7.90 -10.58 2.37
C VAL A 307 7.63 -11.89 1.62
N GLN A 308 6.77 -12.76 2.15
CA GLN A 308 6.38 -13.99 1.45
C GLN A 308 5.65 -13.71 0.12
N ALA A 309 4.73 -12.74 0.10
CA ALA A 309 4.04 -12.32 -1.12
C ALA A 309 5.01 -11.79 -2.18
N HIS A 310 5.98 -10.97 -1.77
CA HIS A 310 7.06 -10.54 -2.66
C HIS A 310 7.82 -11.75 -3.24
N LEU A 311 8.26 -12.69 -2.40
CA LEU A 311 8.96 -13.89 -2.87
C LEU A 311 8.10 -14.71 -3.83
N ASP A 312 6.81 -14.90 -3.54
CA ASP A 312 5.91 -15.66 -4.40
C ASP A 312 5.71 -15.01 -5.77
N LEU A 313 5.64 -13.68 -5.83
CA LEU A 313 5.66 -12.89 -7.08
C LEU A 313 6.97 -13.04 -7.87
N GLN A 314 8.05 -13.46 -7.21
CA GLN A 314 9.39 -13.64 -7.76
C GLN A 314 9.79 -15.12 -7.94
N GLY A 315 8.81 -16.02 -8.04
CA GLY A 315 9.09 -17.46 -8.21
C GLY A 315 9.65 -18.14 -6.95
N SER A 316 9.25 -17.65 -5.78
CA SER A 316 9.63 -18.11 -4.45
C SER A 316 11.13 -18.02 -4.15
N ARG A 317 11.81 -17.01 -4.73
CA ARG A 317 13.24 -16.74 -4.49
C ARG A 317 13.48 -15.24 -4.35
N PRO A 318 14.53 -14.81 -3.63
CA PRO A 318 14.90 -13.41 -3.56
C PRO A 318 15.29 -12.87 -4.95
N HIS A 319 14.58 -11.85 -5.41
CA HIS A 319 14.82 -11.17 -6.68
C HIS A 319 14.12 -9.81 -6.69
N GLY A 320 14.65 -8.83 -7.43
CA GLY A 320 14.09 -7.47 -7.47
C GLY A 320 14.06 -6.81 -6.08
N VAL A 321 13.30 -5.72 -5.97
CA VAL A 321 13.23 -4.91 -4.75
C VAL A 321 11.83 -4.87 -4.18
N MET A 322 11.68 -5.12 -2.88
CA MET A 322 10.42 -4.86 -2.18
C MET A 322 10.41 -3.43 -1.64
N LEU A 323 9.39 -2.65 -1.99
CA LEU A 323 9.05 -1.37 -1.37
C LEU A 323 7.86 -1.58 -0.42
N PRO A 324 8.03 -1.48 0.90
CA PRO A 324 6.92 -1.61 1.83
C PRO A 324 6.03 -0.37 1.82
N ILE A 325 4.71 -0.57 1.67
CA ILE A 325 3.68 0.47 1.65
C ILE A 325 2.62 0.24 2.74
N HIS A 326 1.64 1.14 2.84
CA HIS A 326 0.50 1.07 3.77
C HIS A 326 0.90 1.14 5.27
N TRP A 327 2.00 1.83 5.58
CA TRP A 327 2.49 2.04 6.95
C TRP A 327 3.03 3.48 7.12
N GLY A 328 3.39 3.86 8.34
CA GLY A 328 4.09 5.13 8.64
C GLY A 328 3.25 6.41 8.52
N THR A 329 2.15 6.41 7.77
CA THR A 329 1.44 7.64 7.36
C THR A 329 0.11 7.88 8.07
N PHE A 330 -0.71 6.85 8.25
CA PHE A 330 -1.97 6.92 9.01
C PHE A 330 -1.98 5.86 10.11
N ASN A 331 -2.64 6.18 11.23
CA ASN A 331 -2.87 5.21 12.30
C ASN A 331 -4.20 4.48 12.04
N LEU A 332 -4.13 3.31 11.40
CA LEU A 332 -5.28 2.50 10.98
C LEU A 332 -5.41 1.17 11.74
N SER A 333 -4.49 0.87 12.66
CA SER A 333 -4.52 -0.39 13.41
C SER A 333 -3.93 -0.26 14.82
N LEU A 334 -4.00 -1.35 15.57
CA LEU A 334 -3.63 -1.44 16.97
C LEU A 334 -2.15 -1.75 17.20
N HIS A 335 -1.43 -2.24 16.19
CA HIS A 335 0.01 -2.53 16.26
C HIS A 335 0.82 -1.27 16.58
N ALA A 336 2.03 -1.44 17.13
CA ALA A 336 2.91 -0.30 17.37
C ALA A 336 3.32 0.36 16.03
N TRP A 337 3.45 1.68 16.00
CA TRP A 337 3.66 2.44 14.76
C TRP A 337 4.91 2.01 13.98
N ALA A 338 6.00 1.70 14.69
CA ALA A 338 7.27 1.29 14.12
C ALA A 338 7.37 -0.22 13.81
N GLU A 339 6.41 -1.03 14.29
CA GLU A 339 6.45 -2.49 14.17
C GLU A 339 6.47 -3.00 12.72
N PRO A 340 5.71 -2.43 11.76
CA PRO A 340 5.77 -2.86 10.36
C PRO A 340 7.19 -2.79 9.79
N GLY A 341 7.89 -1.67 10.00
CA GLY A 341 9.25 -1.47 9.49
C GLY A 341 10.24 -2.46 10.11
N GLU A 342 10.24 -2.62 11.44
CA GLU A 342 11.13 -3.56 12.11
C GLU A 342 10.91 -5.01 11.68
N TRP A 343 9.65 -5.44 11.60
CA TRP A 343 9.34 -6.82 11.26
C TRP A 343 9.61 -7.11 9.78
N THR A 344 9.41 -6.16 8.88
CA THR A 344 9.83 -6.32 7.47
C THR A 344 11.34 -6.48 7.36
N VAL A 345 12.14 -5.68 8.10
CA VAL A 345 13.60 -5.82 8.12
C VAL A 345 14.01 -7.21 8.59
N ASP A 346 13.48 -7.68 9.73
CA ASP A 346 13.77 -9.03 10.27
C ASP A 346 13.41 -10.13 9.26
N ALA A 347 12.21 -10.06 8.69
CA ALA A 347 11.71 -11.08 7.77
C ALA A 347 12.49 -11.09 6.44
N ALA A 348 12.92 -9.94 5.95
CA ALA A 348 13.68 -9.82 4.71
C ALA A 348 15.15 -10.24 4.88
N GLU A 349 15.79 -9.87 6.00
CA GLU A 349 17.16 -10.30 6.34
C GLU A 349 17.26 -11.83 6.44
N GLU A 350 16.25 -12.48 7.02
CA GLU A 350 16.19 -13.96 7.15
C GLU A 350 16.31 -14.69 5.81
N VAL A 351 15.77 -14.09 4.74
CA VAL A 351 15.73 -14.70 3.40
C VAL A 351 16.66 -14.02 2.40
N GLY A 352 17.41 -12.99 2.82
CA GLY A 352 18.30 -12.23 1.95
C GLY A 352 17.59 -11.41 0.87
N GLN A 353 16.37 -10.92 1.14
CA GLN A 353 15.59 -10.13 0.18
C GLN A 353 15.95 -8.63 0.28
N PRO A 354 16.33 -7.98 -0.84
CA PRO A 354 16.44 -6.52 -0.90
C PRO A 354 15.11 -5.81 -0.60
N VAL A 355 15.14 -4.86 0.34
CA VAL A 355 14.01 -3.99 0.69
C VAL A 355 14.46 -2.54 0.66
N ALA A 356 13.72 -1.70 -0.06
CA ALA A 356 13.88 -0.25 -0.02
C ALA A 356 13.00 0.35 1.07
N LEU A 357 13.60 1.13 1.96
CA LEU A 357 13.03 1.76 3.14
C LEU A 357 13.16 3.29 3.07
N PRO A 358 12.69 3.94 1.98
CA PRO A 358 12.81 5.38 1.81
C PRO A 358 12.09 6.14 2.92
N ARG A 359 12.59 7.34 3.25
CA ARG A 359 11.77 8.35 3.92
C ARG A 359 10.62 8.77 2.98
N PRO A 360 9.48 9.25 3.50
CA PRO A 360 8.44 9.81 2.64
C PRO A 360 9.01 10.90 1.71
N GLY A 361 8.88 10.70 0.39
CA GLY A 361 9.38 11.57 -0.66
C GLY A 361 10.76 11.22 -1.19
N GLU A 362 11.50 10.29 -0.57
CA GLU A 362 12.83 9.89 -1.04
C GLU A 362 12.70 8.99 -2.27
N PRO A 363 13.17 9.45 -3.45
CA PRO A 363 13.16 8.64 -4.65
C PRO A 363 14.32 7.65 -4.65
N PHE A 364 14.12 6.47 -5.23
CA PHE A 364 15.19 5.51 -5.49
C PHE A 364 14.94 4.75 -6.79
N GLU A 365 16.03 4.27 -7.39
CA GLU A 365 16.00 3.39 -8.56
C GLU A 365 16.26 1.95 -8.09
N PRO A 366 15.41 0.95 -8.41
CA PRO A 366 15.62 -0.43 -7.97
C PRO A 366 16.95 -1.05 -8.40
N ALA A 367 17.50 -0.62 -9.55
CA ALA A 367 18.81 -1.05 -10.04
C ALA A 367 19.99 -0.31 -9.38
N GLY A 368 19.72 0.68 -8.52
CA GLY A 368 20.72 1.53 -7.90
C GLY A 368 20.95 1.24 -6.41
N ASN A 369 21.45 2.24 -5.69
CA ASN A 369 21.61 2.16 -4.25
C ASN A 369 20.24 2.28 -3.56
N LEU A 370 19.87 1.27 -2.78
CA LEU A 370 18.60 1.26 -2.08
C LEU A 370 18.69 2.07 -0.78
N PRO A 371 17.67 2.88 -0.45
CA PRO A 371 17.57 3.47 0.88
C PRO A 371 17.28 2.33 1.86
N VAL A 372 18.20 2.04 2.78
CA VAL A 372 18.04 0.96 3.78
C VAL A 372 18.07 1.50 5.21
N ASP A 373 18.16 2.82 5.36
CA ASP A 373 18.24 3.49 6.65
C ASP A 373 16.92 3.31 7.42
N PRO A 374 16.95 2.75 8.64
CA PRO A 374 15.76 2.54 9.46
C PRO A 374 15.34 3.83 10.17
N TRP A 375 14.95 4.84 9.40
CA TRP A 375 14.69 6.23 9.82
C TRP A 375 13.61 6.36 10.90
N TRP A 376 12.77 5.34 11.10
CA TRP A 376 11.73 5.34 12.13
C TRP A 376 12.29 5.02 13.53
N ARG A 377 13.42 4.31 13.64
CA ARG A 377 13.99 3.87 14.92
C ARG A 377 14.25 5.02 15.90
N PRO A 378 14.85 6.16 15.50
CA PRO A 378 15.13 7.27 16.42
C PRO A 378 13.88 7.99 16.93
N ILE A 379 12.74 7.81 16.26
CA ILE A 379 11.48 8.50 16.56
C ILE A 379 10.36 7.54 16.98
N ALA A 380 10.68 6.26 17.18
CA ALA A 380 9.73 5.26 17.63
C ALA A 380 9.55 5.30 19.16
N GLN A 381 8.34 4.98 19.62
CA GLN A 381 8.17 4.54 21.01
C GLN A 381 8.87 3.18 21.20
N PRO A 382 9.32 2.83 22.42
CA PRO A 382 9.89 1.51 22.68
C PRO A 382 8.95 0.38 22.24
N ILE A 383 9.45 -0.51 21.38
CA ILE A 383 8.70 -1.69 20.91
C ILE A 383 8.84 -2.77 21.98
N ALA A 384 7.70 -3.34 22.40
CA ALA A 384 7.64 -4.30 23.50
C ALA A 384 8.12 -5.71 23.12
N HIS A 385 8.22 -6.00 21.82
CA HIS A 385 8.58 -7.31 21.28
C HIS A 385 9.94 -7.24 20.57
N PRO A 386 10.93 -8.06 20.99
CA PRO A 386 12.18 -8.17 20.25
C PRO A 386 11.98 -9.06 19.01
N TRP A 387 12.15 -8.48 17.82
CA TRP A 387 12.45 -9.24 16.59
C TRP A 387 13.92 -9.67 16.63
N ARG A 388 14.40 -10.61 15.78
CA ARG A 388 15.82 -11.00 15.85
C ARG A 388 16.63 -9.72 15.68
N ARG A 389 17.50 -9.43 16.66
CA ARG A 389 18.35 -8.24 16.58
C ARG A 389 19.22 -8.41 15.32
N PRO A 390 19.31 -7.39 14.45
CA PRO A 390 20.31 -7.40 13.40
C PRO A 390 21.66 -7.70 14.03
N LYS A 391 22.40 -8.68 13.49
CA LYS A 391 23.80 -8.83 13.87
C LYS A 391 24.46 -7.49 13.53
N PRO A 392 25.23 -6.88 14.45
CA PRO A 392 25.98 -5.68 14.10
C PRO A 392 26.80 -5.98 12.86
N VAL A 393 26.64 -5.16 11.82
CA VAL A 393 27.55 -5.20 10.67
C VAL A 393 28.93 -4.96 11.25
N GLY A 394 29.77 -6.00 11.23
CA GLY A 394 31.13 -5.89 11.73
C GLY A 394 31.83 -4.79 10.95
N LEU A 395 32.25 -3.73 11.64
CA LEU A 395 33.34 -2.90 11.15
C LEU A 395 34.48 -3.87 10.80
N PRO A 396 35.15 -3.73 9.63
CA PRO A 396 36.32 -4.54 9.36
C PRO A 396 37.27 -4.38 10.55
N SER A 397 37.58 -5.49 11.20
CA SER A 397 38.53 -5.52 12.30
C SER A 397 39.82 -4.93 11.80
N SER A 398 40.36 -3.94 12.51
CA SER A 398 41.65 -3.32 12.24
C SER A 398 42.85 -4.25 12.47
N GLU A 399 42.66 -5.56 12.31
CA GLU A 399 43.69 -6.59 12.42
C GLU A 399 44.10 -7.06 11.02
N SER A 400 44.75 -6.18 10.27
CA SER A 400 45.63 -6.59 9.15
C SER A 400 46.77 -5.60 8.85
N LEU A 401 47.10 -4.69 9.76
CA LEU A 401 48.24 -3.77 9.63
C LEU A 401 49.32 -4.00 10.71
N ALA A 402 49.45 -5.23 11.20
CA ALA A 402 50.60 -5.67 11.98
C ALA A 402 51.37 -6.76 11.21
N GLY A 403 52.03 -6.33 10.14
CA GLY A 403 53.00 -7.12 9.39
C GLY A 403 54.05 -6.18 8.81
N ASP A 404 55.31 -6.46 9.15
CA ASP A 404 56.56 -5.83 8.66
C ASP A 404 56.98 -4.49 9.27
N LEU A 405 57.47 -4.56 10.51
CA LEU A 405 58.65 -3.79 10.92
C LEU A 405 59.78 -4.77 11.28
N ASP A 406 60.61 -5.03 10.28
CA ASP A 406 61.86 -5.77 10.38
C ASP A 406 62.89 -4.92 11.16
N LEU A 407 63.19 -5.31 12.40
CA LEU A 407 64.26 -4.73 13.20
C LEU A 407 65.54 -5.55 12.99
N ALA A 408 66.34 -5.12 12.03
CA ALA A 408 67.76 -5.46 11.97
C ALA A 408 68.52 -4.70 13.07
N GLY A 409 69.21 -5.40 13.96
CA GLY A 409 70.22 -4.78 14.84
C GLY A 409 70.63 -5.59 16.08
N GLU A 410 71.85 -6.14 16.01
CA GLU A 410 72.77 -6.49 17.12
C GLU A 410 72.58 -7.82 17.88
N ARG A 411 73.23 -8.90 17.42
CA ARG A 411 74.60 -9.33 17.82
C ARG A 411 75.00 -10.65 17.19
#